data_AF-A0A7V8ZJZ0-F1
#
_entry.id   AF-A0A7V8ZJZ0-F1
#
_cell.length_a   1.000
_cell.length_b   1.000
_cell.length_c   1.000
_cell.angle_alpha   90.00
_cell.angle_beta   90.00
_cell.angle_gamma   90.00
#
_symmetry.space_group_name_H-M   'P 1'
#
loop_
_entity.id
_entity.type
_entity.pdbx_description
1 polymer ?
#
loop_
_entity_poly.entity_id
_entity_poly.type
_entity_poly.pdbx_seq_one_letter_code
_entity_poly.pdbx_strand_id
1 'polypeptide(L)' 'MTREEAEAAAVQRREAEPGATWTVVERDGAWRVVRIGLSPGRPSGTATKPPPEGPRDNPDTRTHDPNWGF' A
#
# COMPACT_ATOMS: atom_id res chain seq x y z
N MET A 1 -16.37 0.86 -23.84
CA MET A 1 -15.86 2.15 -23.36
C MET A 1 -14.51 2.38 -23.98
N THR A 2 -14.35 3.47 -24.71
CA THR A 2 -13.07 3.92 -25.24
C THR A 2 -12.24 4.56 -24.13
N ARG A 3 -10.95 4.79 -24.41
CA ARG A 3 -10.06 5.47 -23.46
C ARG A 3 -10.58 6.87 -23.10
N GLU A 4 -11.01 7.64 -24.10
CA GLU A 4 -11.50 9.01 -23.95
C GLU A 4 -12.77 9.06 -23.10
N GLU A 5 -13.70 8.11 -23.30
CA GLU A 5 -14.90 7.97 -22.48
C GLU A 5 -14.56 7.66 -21.02
N ALA A 6 -13.56 6.80 -20.78
CA ALA A 6 -13.11 6.47 -19.44
C ALA A 6 -12.41 7.65 -18.74
N GLU A 7 -11.60 8.44 -19.47
CA GLU A 7 -10.96 9.64 -18.96
C GLU A 7 -11.99 10.72 -18.58
N ALA A 8 -12.99 10.95 -19.44
CA ALA A 8 -14.09 11.88 -19.14
C ALA A 8 -14.89 11.42 -17.91
N ALA A 9 -15.17 10.12 -17.80
CA ALA A 9 -15.85 9.55 -16.63
C ALA A 9 -15.01 9.68 -15.35
N ALA A 10 -13.69 9.51 -15.42
CA ALA A 10 -12.80 9.69 -14.27
C ALA A 10 -12.78 11.15 -13.79
N VAL A 11 -12.80 12.13 -14.70
CA VAL A 11 -12.90 13.56 -14.36
C VAL A 11 -14.21 13.86 -13.64
N GLN A 12 -15.34 13.43 -14.20
CA GLN A 12 -16.65 13.63 -13.57
C GLN A 12 -16.72 13.02 -12.17
N ARG A 13 -16.14 11.83 -11.99
CA ARG A 13 -16.07 11.17 -10.68
C ARG A 13 -15.17 11.90 -9.69
N ARG A 14 -14.09 12.52 -10.16
CA ARG A 14 -13.20 13.35 -9.32
C ARG A 14 -13.89 14.63 -8.85
N GLU A 15 -14.72 15.24 -9.69
CA GLU A 15 -15.52 16.40 -9.30
C GLU A 15 -16.64 16.03 -8.32
N ALA A 16 -17.30 14.89 -8.55
CA ALA A 16 -18.36 14.40 -7.68
C ALA A 16 -17.85 13.90 -6.31
N GLU A 17 -16.66 13.28 -6.28
CA GLU A 17 -16.06 12.69 -5.09
C GLU A 17 -14.59 13.14 -4.94
N PRO A 18 -14.32 14.40 -4.55
CA PRO A 18 -12.96 14.94 -4.45
C PRO A 18 -12.10 14.25 -3.37
N GLY A 19 -12.74 13.54 -2.43
CA GLY A 19 -12.08 12.71 -1.41
C GLY A 19 -11.71 11.30 -1.88
N ALA A 20 -11.87 10.99 -3.17
CA ALA A 20 -11.51 9.71 -3.75
C ALA A 20 -10.55 9.94 -4.92
N THR A 21 -9.51 9.10 -5.04
CA THR A 21 -8.68 9.12 -6.24
C THR A 21 -9.28 8.18 -7.27
N TRP A 22 -9.70 8.73 -8.40
CA TRP A 22 -10.22 7.98 -9.54
C TRP A 22 -9.15 7.88 -10.61
N THR A 23 -8.98 6.70 -11.20
CA THR A 23 -8.06 6.48 -12.32
C THR A 23 -8.71 5.61 -13.39
N VAL A 24 -8.10 5.62 -14.56
CA VAL A 24 -8.50 4.82 -15.71
C VAL A 24 -7.51 3.68 -15.89
N VAL A 25 -8.02 2.46 -16.06
CA VAL A 25 -7.21 1.26 -16.32
C VAL A 25 -7.78 0.50 -17.50
N GLU A 26 -6.91 -0.04 -18.34
CA GLU A 26 -7.29 -1.01 -19.36
C GLU A 26 -7.22 -2.41 -18.76
N ARG A 27 -8.29 -3.18 -18.91
CA ARG A 27 -8.35 -4.58 -18.47
C ARG A 27 -9.15 -5.40 -19.47
N ASP A 28 -8.55 -6.49 -19.94
CA ASP A 28 -9.18 -7.41 -20.90
C ASP A 28 -9.63 -6.69 -22.20
N GLY A 29 -8.84 -5.72 -22.68
CA GLY A 29 -9.17 -4.90 -23.86
C GLY A 29 -10.30 -3.88 -23.64
N ALA A 30 -10.74 -3.69 -22.40
CA ALA A 30 -11.76 -2.72 -22.03
C ALA A 30 -11.23 -1.68 -21.05
N TRP A 31 -11.51 -0.41 -21.32
CA TRP A 31 -11.20 0.69 -20.41
C TRP A 31 -12.23 0.76 -19.29
N ARG A 32 -11.75 0.90 -18.05
CA ARG A 32 -12.56 0.98 -16.84
C ARG A 32 -12.07 2.10 -15.95
N VAL A 33 -13.01 2.78 -15.29
CA VAL A 33 -12.71 3.75 -14.24
C VAL A 33 -12.72 3.02 -12.90
N VAL A 34 -11.63 3.12 -12.15
CA VAL A 34 -11.47 2.50 -10.84
C VAL A 34 -11.12 3.54 -9.79
N ARG A 35 -11.63 3.35 -8.57
CA ARG A 35 -11.27 4.14 -7.41
C ARG A 35 -10.04 3.52 -6.76
N ILE A 36 -8.94 4.27 -6.66
CA ILE A 36 -7.73 3.89 -5.93
C ILE A 36 -7.69 4.76 -4.67
N GLY A 37 -7.58 4.13 -3.51
CA GLY A 37 -7.50 4.86 -2.24
C GLY A 37 -8.87 5.26 -1.69
N LEU A 38 -9.15 4.75 -0.49
CA LEU A 38 -9.93 5.50 0.48
C LEU A 38 -9.01 6.65 0.91
N SER A 39 -9.44 7.92 0.80
CA SER A 39 -8.80 8.95 1.62
C SER A 39 -8.74 8.40 3.05
N PRO A 40 -7.59 8.42 3.74
CA PRO A 40 -7.53 7.96 5.11
C PRO A 40 -8.53 8.79 5.90
N GLY A 41 -9.68 8.19 6.20
CA GLY A 41 -10.77 8.83 6.91
C GLY A 41 -10.33 9.01 8.35
N ARG A 42 -9.57 10.09 8.60
CA ARG A 42 -8.74 10.28 9.80
C ARG A 42 -7.71 9.14 9.98
N PRO A 43 -6.55 9.39 10.59
CA PRO A 43 -5.76 8.29 11.14
C PRO A 43 -6.62 7.62 12.24
N SER A 44 -7.30 6.53 11.89
CA SER A 44 -7.99 5.68 12.86
C SER A 44 -6.92 4.90 13.62
N GLY A 45 -6.39 5.52 14.66
CA GLY A 45 -5.40 4.92 15.56
C GLY A 45 -4.01 4.81 14.93
N THR A 46 -2.99 5.05 15.75
CA THR A 46 -1.65 4.52 15.52
C THR A 46 -1.78 3.03 15.20
N ALA A 47 -1.57 2.64 13.94
CA ALA A 47 -1.33 1.25 13.59
C ALA A 47 0.04 0.87 14.18
N THR A 48 0.09 0.71 15.51
CA THR A 48 1.25 0.18 16.22
C THR A 48 1.27 -1.30 15.90
N LYS A 49 1.93 -1.66 14.79
CA LYS A 49 2.41 -3.03 14.63
C LYS A 49 3.25 -3.30 15.88
N PRO A 50 2.91 -4.31 16.71
CA PRO A 50 3.79 -4.68 17.81
C PRO A 50 5.18 -4.96 17.22
N PRO A 51 6.26 -4.52 17.89
CA PRO A 51 7.60 -4.86 17.43
C PRO A 51 7.66 -6.38 17.21
N PRO A 52 8.34 -6.85 16.13
CA PRO A 52 8.48 -8.28 15.91
C PRO A 52 9.03 -8.90 17.21
N GLU A 53 8.44 -10.01 17.65
CA GLU A 53 8.97 -10.77 18.78
C GLU A 53 10.44 -11.04 18.46
N GLY A 54 11.34 -10.36 19.19
CA GLY A 54 12.78 -10.61 19.09
C GLY A 54 13.04 -12.09 19.35
N PRO A 55 14.18 -12.62 18.88
CA PRO A 55 14.51 -14.03 19.12
C PRO A 55 14.34 -14.32 20.61
N ARG A 56 13.42 -15.23 20.94
CA ARG A 56 13.29 -15.77 22.30
C ARG A 56 14.68 -16.15 22.74
N ASP A 57 15.15 -15.57 23.85
CA ASP A 57 16.38 -15.94 24.53
C ASP A 57 16.47 -17.47 24.60
N ASN A 58 17.22 -18.04 23.65
CA ASN A 58 17.61 -19.42 23.66
C ASN A 58 18.91 -19.41 24.48
N PRO A 59 18.99 -20.06 25.65
CA PRO A 59 20.13 -19.96 26.57
C PRO A 59 21.41 -20.67 26.06
N ASP A 60 21.58 -20.83 24.76
CA ASP A 60 22.75 -21.45 24.13
C ASP A 60 23.53 -20.39 23.33
N THR A 61 23.89 -19.28 23.98
CA THR A 61 24.93 -18.38 23.49
C THR A 61 26.29 -19.06 23.65
N ARG A 62 26.59 -19.96 22.72
CA ARG A 62 27.97 -20.41 22.49
C ARG A 62 28.80 -19.18 22.18
N THR A 63 29.73 -18.90 23.08
CA THR A 63 30.81 -17.92 23.00
C THR A 63 31.37 -17.86 21.57
N HIS A 64 31.11 -16.76 20.87
CA HIS A 64 31.82 -16.49 19.63
C HIS A 64 33.19 -15.89 19.99
N ASP A 65 34.21 -16.72 19.86
CA ASP A 65 35.63 -16.35 19.91
C ASP A 65 35.98 -15.54 18.66
N PRO A 66 36.49 -14.29 18.76
CA PRO A 66 36.98 -13.56 17.59
C PRO A 66 38.48 -13.82 17.44
N ASN A 67 38.85 -14.96 16.87
CA ASN A 67 40.22 -15.20 16.44
C ASN A 67 40.50 -14.38 15.16
N TRP A 68 41.18 -13.24 15.34
CA TRP A 68 41.66 -12.36 14.28
C TRP A 68 42.78 -13.04 13.48
N GLY A 69 42.62 -13.13 12.16
CA GLY A 69 43.66 -13.62 11.26
C GLY A 69 43.48 -13.10 9.83
N PHE A 70 44.03 -11.90 9.58
CA PHE A 70 44.63 -11.47 8.31
C PHE A 70 45.64 -10.35 8.61
#